data_AF-A0A914NYI4-F1
#
_entry.id   AF-A0A914NYI4-F1
#
_cell.length_a   1.000
_cell.length_b   1.000
_cell.length_c   1.000
_cell.angle_alpha   90.00
_cell.angle_beta   90.00
_cell.angle_gamma   90.00
#
_symmetry.space_group_name_H-M   'P 1'
#
loop_
_entity.id
_entity.type
_entity.pdbx_description
1 polymer ?
#
loop_
_entity_poly.entity_id
_entity_poly.type
_entity_poly.pdbx_seq_one_letter_code
_entity_poly.pdbx_strand_id
1 'polypeptide(L)'
;MKNGTRKTIKKEVIEHDQRRRSANLRERQRTQELNAAFNDLRNKIPSMPADKLSKVHSLRIATAYITYLVEMLNGQNQSEFIDCNFKSSFHVWRSQKAQEQISTSNGYYKSYNSSYNFLDLPEKM
;
A
#
# COMPACT_ATOMS: atom_id res chain seq x y z
N MET A 1 -37.59 -44.45 -13.45
CA MET A 1 -37.09 -43.96 -12.14
C MET A 1 -35.57 -43.70 -12.22
N LYS A 2 -35.07 -42.52 -12.63
CA LYS A 2 -33.62 -42.18 -12.62
C LYS A 2 -33.29 -40.70 -12.30
N ASN A 3 -34.16 -39.98 -11.58
CA ASN A 3 -34.05 -38.52 -11.44
C ASN A 3 -33.38 -38.04 -10.13
N GLY A 4 -33.04 -38.94 -9.20
CA GLY A 4 -32.46 -38.61 -7.90
C GLY A 4 -30.97 -38.24 -7.96
N THR A 5 -30.16 -39.03 -8.65
CA THR A 5 -28.69 -38.91 -8.64
C THR A 5 -28.20 -37.62 -9.33
N ARG A 6 -28.90 -37.14 -10.36
CA ARG A 6 -28.52 -35.92 -11.11
C ARG A 6 -28.73 -34.63 -10.30
N LYS A 7 -29.66 -34.62 -9.34
CA LYS A 7 -29.89 -33.45 -8.48
C LYS A 7 -28.81 -33.34 -7.38
N THR A 8 -28.38 -34.47 -6.81
CA THR A 8 -27.34 -34.51 -5.77
C THR A 8 -25.99 -34.05 -6.31
N ILE A 9 -25.58 -34.55 -7.49
CA ILE A 9 -24.32 -34.15 -8.15
C ILE A 9 -24.30 -32.64 -8.44
N LYS A 10 -25.42 -32.06 -8.92
CA LYS A 10 -25.50 -30.62 -9.17
C LYS A 10 -25.36 -29.80 -7.88
N LYS A 11 -25.94 -30.27 -6.77
CA LYS A 11 -25.84 -29.59 -5.47
C LYS A 11 -24.41 -29.61 -4.93
N GLU A 12 -23.75 -30.76 -5.00
CA GLU A 12 -22.34 -30.92 -4.55
C GLU A 12 -21.37 -30.06 -5.37
N VAL A 13 -21.57 -29.98 -6.69
CA VAL A 13 -20.76 -29.12 -7.57
C VAL A 13 -20.96 -27.64 -7.23
N ILE A 14 -22.19 -27.20 -6.96
CA ILE A 14 -22.49 -25.81 -6.57
C ILE A 14 -21.85 -25.49 -5.21
N GLU A 15 -21.95 -26.37 -4.22
CA GLU A 15 -21.32 -26.17 -2.91
C GLU A 15 -19.79 -26.15 -3.01
N HIS A 16 -19.20 -27.00 -3.84
CA HIS A 16 -17.76 -26.97 -4.11
C HIS A 16 -17.33 -25.63 -4.73
N ASP A 17 -18.07 -25.13 -5.72
CA ASP A 17 -17.78 -23.83 -6.32
C ASP A 17 -17.98 -22.66 -5.35
N GLN A 18 -18.99 -22.73 -4.47
CA GLN A 18 -19.19 -21.73 -3.42
C GLN A 18 -18.02 -21.73 -2.42
N ARG A 19 -17.57 -22.91 -1.98
CA ARG A 19 -16.38 -23.04 -1.12
C ARG A 19 -15.16 -22.42 -1.78
N ARG A 20 -14.91 -22.73 -3.05
CA ARG A 20 -13.79 -22.17 -3.83
C ARG A 20 -13.89 -20.65 -3.98
N ARG A 21 -15.07 -20.11 -4.30
CA ARG A 21 -15.29 -18.65 -4.36
C ARG A 21 -15.05 -17.98 -3.01
N SER A 22 -15.54 -18.57 -1.92
CA SER A 22 -15.32 -18.06 -0.57
C SER A 22 -13.84 -18.05 -0.20
N ALA A 23 -13.09 -19.08 -0.57
CA ALA A 23 -11.65 -19.17 -0.34
C ALA A 23 -10.89 -18.10 -1.14
N ASN A 24 -11.22 -17.93 -2.42
CA ASN A 24 -10.63 -16.89 -3.26
C ASN A 24 -10.91 -15.48 -2.73
N LEU A 25 -12.12 -15.24 -2.21
CA LEU A 25 -12.47 -13.96 -1.59
C LEU A 25 -11.61 -13.69 -0.35
N ARG A 26 -11.45 -14.69 0.53
CA ARG A 26 -10.59 -14.57 1.73
C ARG A 26 -9.14 -14.30 1.36
N GLU A 27 -8.58 -14.99 0.36
CA GLU A 27 -7.19 -14.76 -0.06
C GLU A 27 -7.01 -13.37 -0.69
N ARG A 28 -8.01 -12.90 -1.44
CA ARG A 28 -8.02 -11.53 -1.96
C ARG A 28 -8.01 -10.51 -0.81
N GLN A 29 -8.84 -10.69 0.21
CA GLN A 29 -8.88 -9.82 1.40
C GLN A 29 -7.54 -9.82 2.13
N ARG A 30 -6.97 -11.00 2.40
CA ARG A 30 -5.64 -11.13 3.01
C ARG A 30 -4.56 -10.40 2.22
N THR A 31 -4.61 -10.50 0.89
CA THR A 31 -3.66 -9.80 0.00
C THR A 31 -3.89 -8.29 0.00
N GLN A 32 -5.14 -7.83 0.08
CA GLN A 32 -5.48 -6.40 0.19
C GLN A 32 -4.93 -5.81 1.50
N GLU A 33 -5.12 -6.51 2.63
CA GLU A 33 -4.57 -6.12 3.93
C GLU A 33 -3.03 -6.02 3.90
N LEU A 34 -2.37 -7.03 3.31
CA LEU A 34 -0.92 -7.01 3.14
C LEU A 34 -0.45 -5.80 2.30
N ASN A 35 -1.14 -5.50 1.20
CA ASN A 35 -0.79 -4.38 0.34
C ASN A 35 -1.04 -3.03 1.03
N ALA A 36 -2.07 -2.93 1.88
CA ALA A 36 -2.31 -1.75 2.70
C ALA A 36 -1.14 -1.52 3.67
N ALA A 37 -0.67 -2.56 4.37
CA ALA A 37 0.51 -2.47 5.23
C ALA A 37 1.79 -2.07 4.46
N PHE A 38 1.96 -2.53 3.22
CA PHE A 38 3.07 -2.08 2.36
C PHE A 38 2.95 -0.59 2.00
N ASN A 39 1.76 -0.08 1.76
CA ASN A 39 1.54 1.35 1.49
C ASN A 39 1.83 2.19 2.74
N ASP A 40 1.41 1.74 3.92
CA ASP A 40 1.74 2.40 5.18
C ASP A 40 3.25 2.46 5.44
N LEU A 41 3.96 1.38 5.13
CA LEU A 41 5.43 1.35 5.17
C LEU A 41 6.04 2.39 4.20
N ARG A 42 5.58 2.41 2.95
CA ARG A 42 6.07 3.35 1.92
C ARG A 42 5.84 4.82 2.29
N ASN A 43 4.75 5.13 2.99
CA ASN A 43 4.47 6.48 3.47
C ASN A 43 5.45 6.95 4.57
N LYS A 44 6.07 6.01 5.30
CA LYS A 44 7.08 6.30 6.33
C LYS A 44 8.50 6.34 5.78
N ILE A 45 8.71 5.77 4.59
CA ILE A 45 10.00 5.74 3.92
C ILE A 45 10.28 7.11 3.26
N PRO A 46 11.46 7.70 3.49
CA PRO A 46 11.83 8.95 2.84
C PRO A 46 12.30 8.71 1.39
N SER A 47 11.36 8.58 0.45
CA SER A 47 11.61 8.38 -0.98
C SER A 47 10.62 9.10 -1.89
N MET A 48 10.89 9.10 -3.20
CA MET A 48 9.92 9.46 -4.26
C MET A 48 8.58 8.67 -4.09
N PRO A 49 7.46 9.13 -4.69
CA PRO A 49 6.11 8.86 -4.19
C PRO A 49 5.83 7.36 -4.03
N ALA A 50 5.15 7.02 -2.93
CA ALA A 50 4.89 5.65 -2.45
C ALA A 50 4.44 4.69 -3.55
N ASP A 51 3.69 5.18 -4.54
CA ASP A 51 3.13 4.40 -5.65
C ASP A 51 4.18 3.82 -6.62
N LYS A 52 5.44 4.26 -6.54
CA LYS A 52 6.52 3.84 -7.45
C LYS A 52 7.51 2.84 -6.85
N LEU A 53 7.39 2.51 -5.56
CA LEU A 53 8.30 1.56 -4.90
C LEU A 53 7.83 0.11 -5.08
N SER A 54 8.67 -0.79 -5.61
CA SER A 54 8.38 -2.23 -5.59
C SER A 54 8.44 -2.80 -4.16
N LYS A 55 7.80 -3.96 -3.89
CA LYS A 55 7.81 -4.57 -2.54
C LYS A 55 9.23 -4.82 -2.02
N VAL A 56 10.10 -5.39 -2.86
CA VAL A 56 11.51 -5.64 -2.50
C VAL A 56 12.25 -4.34 -2.25
N HIS A 57 12.02 -3.32 -3.08
CA HIS A 57 12.70 -2.03 -2.93
C HIS A 57 12.23 -1.29 -1.67
N SER A 58 10.93 -1.32 -1.35
CA SER A 58 10.39 -0.80 -0.09
C SER A 58 11.07 -1.44 1.12
N LEU A 59 11.25 -2.77 1.13
CA LEU A 59 11.93 -3.45 2.24
C LEU A 59 13.40 -3.03 2.34
N ARG A 60 14.13 -2.98 1.22
CA ARG A 60 15.54 -2.56 1.20
C ARG A 60 15.72 -1.14 1.74
N ILE A 61 14.89 -0.20 1.27
CA ILE A 61 14.97 1.20 1.70
C ILE A 61 14.53 1.34 3.16
N ALA A 62 13.51 0.63 3.61
CA ALA A 62 13.09 0.65 5.01
C ALA A 62 14.22 0.22 5.95
N THR A 63 14.89 -0.89 5.65
CA THR A 63 16.02 -1.38 6.44
C THR A 63 17.16 -0.36 6.45
N ALA A 64 17.53 0.19 5.28
CA ALA A 64 18.57 1.21 5.19
C ALA A 64 18.21 2.47 6.01
N TYR A 65 16.94 2.88 6.00
CA TYR A 65 16.50 4.04 6.77
C TYR A 65 16.56 3.80 8.28
N ILE A 66 16.18 2.61 8.76
CA ILE A 66 16.32 2.24 10.17
C ILE A 66 17.80 2.33 10.59
N THR A 67 18.70 1.71 9.83
CA THR A 67 20.15 1.76 10.11
C THR A 67 20.66 3.20 10.14
N TYR A 68 20.30 4.01 9.14
CA TYR A 68 20.67 5.41 9.09
C TYR A 68 20.21 6.20 10.32
N LEU A 69 18.96 6.01 10.77
CA LEU A 69 18.45 6.67 11.96
C LEU A 69 19.19 6.25 13.23
N VAL A 70 19.56 4.96 13.34
CA VAL A 70 20.34 4.43 14.47
C VAL A 70 21.76 5.04 14.50
N GLU A 71 22.45 5.07 13.36
CA GLU A 71 23.78 5.69 13.24
C GLU A 71 23.75 7.17 13.62
N MET A 72 22.75 7.90 13.12
CA MET A 72 22.55 9.32 13.42
C MET A 72 22.34 9.57 14.92
N LEU A 73 21.54 8.74 15.59
CA LEU A 73 21.31 8.82 17.04
C LEU A 73 22.57 8.53 17.85
N ASN A 74 23.44 7.65 17.34
CA ASN A 74 24.71 7.30 17.98
C ASN A 74 25.84 8.34 17.73
N GLY A 75 25.55 9.44 17.04
CA GLY A 75 26.54 10.46 16.67
C GLY A 75 27.51 10.00 15.58
N GLN A 76 27.28 8.83 14.99
CA GLN A 76 28.04 8.33 13.86
C GLN A 76 27.46 8.93 12.58
N ASN A 77 28.01 10.07 12.15
CA ASN A 77 27.67 10.68 10.86
C ASN A 77 28.26 9.92 9.64
N GLN A 78 28.82 8.73 9.86
CA GLN A 78 29.44 7.93 8.81
C GLN A 78 28.43 6.99 8.17
N SER A 79 27.65 7.54 7.25
CA SER A 79 26.76 6.80 6.35
C SER A 79 27.52 5.94 5.31
N GLU A 80 28.71 5.45 5.60
CA GLU A 80 29.56 4.71 4.65
C GLU A 80 28.92 3.40 4.18
N PHE A 81 27.95 2.87 4.94
CA PHE A 81 27.30 1.59 4.65
C PHE A 81 25.95 1.69 3.90
N ILE A 82 25.49 2.91 3.59
CA ILE A 82 24.19 3.14 2.95
C ILE A 82 24.37 3.32 1.44
N ASP A 83 23.63 2.53 0.63
CA ASP A 83 23.61 2.58 -0.84
C ASP A 83 23.49 4.04 -1.36
N CYS A 84 24.30 4.41 -2.36
CA CYS A 84 24.28 5.74 -2.98
C CYS A 84 22.92 6.09 -3.59
N ASN A 85 22.15 5.11 -4.03
CA ASN A 85 20.77 5.27 -4.48
C ASN A 85 19.84 5.70 -3.35
N PHE A 86 20.03 5.16 -2.14
CA PHE A 86 19.27 5.56 -0.96
C PHE A 86 19.60 7.00 -0.59
N LYS A 87 20.89 7.37 -0.50
CA LYS A 87 21.30 8.74 -0.17
C LYS A 87 20.73 9.74 -1.16
N SER A 88 20.85 9.46 -2.46
CA SER A 88 20.35 10.33 -3.52
C SER A 88 18.82 10.50 -3.44
N SER A 89 18.09 9.40 -3.26
CA SER A 89 16.63 9.41 -3.10
C SER A 89 16.19 10.16 -1.84
N PHE A 90 16.93 10.00 -0.74
CA PHE A 90 16.70 10.70 0.52
C PHE A 90 16.89 12.22 0.39
N HIS A 91 17.97 12.65 -0.28
CA HIS A 91 18.24 14.08 -0.54
C HIS A 91 17.16 14.73 -1.42
N VAL A 92 16.70 14.02 -2.46
CA VAL A 92 15.60 14.48 -3.32
C VAL A 92 14.30 14.58 -2.53
N TRP A 93 13.95 13.55 -1.75
CA TRP A 93 12.76 13.54 -0.91
C TRP A 93 12.77 14.67 0.13
N ARG A 94 13.90 14.88 0.81
CA ARG A 94 14.06 15.94 1.81
C ARG A 94 13.92 17.33 1.18
N SER A 95 14.51 17.53 0.00
CA SER A 95 14.38 18.79 -0.76
C SER A 95 12.93 19.06 -1.17
N GLN A 96 12.18 18.03 -1.59
CA GLN A 96 10.77 18.15 -1.95
C GLN A 96 9.88 18.47 -0.73
N LYS A 97 10.11 17.81 0.41
CA LYS A 97 9.37 18.07 1.65
C LYS A 97 9.64 19.45 2.25
N ALA A 98 10.84 19.99 2.07
CA ALA A 98 11.14 21.37 2.49
C ALA A 98 10.33 22.41 1.69
N GLN A 99 10.04 22.16 0.41
CA GLN A 99 9.22 23.06 -0.42
C GLN A 99 7.74 23.04 -0.04
N GLU A 100 7.20 21.89 0.39
CA GLU A 100 5.80 21.78 0.86
C GLU A 100 5.52 22.67 2.09
N GLN A 101 6.51 22.90 2.96
CA GLN A 101 6.34 23.74 4.16
C GLN A 101 6.42 25.26 3.89
N ILE A 102 6.99 25.67 2.75
CA ILE A 102 7.01 27.09 2.34
C ILE A 102 5.62 27.50 1.82
N SER A 103 4.89 26.58 1.19
CA SER A 103 3.56 26.84 0.62
C SER A 103 2.43 26.88 1.67
N THR A 104 2.60 26.35 2.88
CA THR A 104 1.58 26.42 3.94
C THR A 104 1.44 27.80 4.60
N SER A 105 2.30 28.77 4.27
CA SER A 105 2.15 30.18 4.67
C SER A 105 1.19 30.95 3.75
N ASN A 106 1.02 30.52 2.50
CA ASN A 106 0.02 31.08 1.59
C ASN A 106 -1.08 30.05 1.37
N GLY A 107 -2.05 30.08 2.30
CA GLY A 107 -3.08 29.06 2.45
C GLY A 107 -3.83 28.77 1.16
N TYR A 108 -3.69 27.55 0.65
CA TYR A 108 -4.64 26.90 -0.25
C TYR A 108 -4.46 25.37 -0.15
N TYR A 109 -5.55 24.69 0.20
CA TYR A 109 -5.83 23.23 0.20
C TYR A 109 -5.36 22.33 1.35
N LYS A 110 -6.33 21.89 2.16
CA LYS A 110 -6.49 20.45 2.49
C LYS A 110 -7.97 20.12 2.77
N SER A 111 -8.70 19.64 1.78
CA SER A 111 -10.01 19.02 1.97
C SER A 111 -10.31 18.04 0.85
N TYR A 112 -10.12 16.74 1.12
CA TYR A 112 -10.83 15.56 0.58
C TYR A 112 -10.47 14.39 1.52
N ASN A 113 -11.35 13.49 1.98
CA ASN A 113 -12.79 13.35 1.83
C ASN A 113 -13.29 12.50 3.02
N SER A 114 -14.29 12.98 3.74
CA SER A 114 -15.16 12.17 4.60
C SER A 114 -16.50 12.05 3.88
N SER A 115 -17.02 10.83 3.81
CA SER A 115 -18.39 10.49 3.39
C SER A 115 -18.71 10.59 1.89
N TYR A 116 -18.59 9.46 1.19
CA TYR A 116 -19.54 9.20 0.10
C TYR A 116 -20.94 9.13 0.73
N ASN A 117 -21.79 10.10 0.42
CA ASN A 117 -23.23 9.94 0.60
C ASN A 117 -23.86 9.45 -0.71
N PHE A 118 -24.37 8.24 -0.61
CA PHE A 118 -25.47 7.62 -1.33
C PHE A 118 -26.50 8.64 -1.86
N LEU A 119 -26.42 9.06 -3.15
CA LEU A 119 -27.59 9.48 -3.96
C LEU A 119 -27.31 9.85 -5.44
N ASP A 120 -26.07 9.99 -5.92
CA ASP A 120 -25.84 10.31 -7.34
C ASP A 120 -25.44 9.08 -8.17
N LEU A 121 -26.45 8.33 -8.64
CA LEU A 121 -26.34 7.49 -9.84
C LEU A 121 -27.23 8.10 -10.95
N PRO A 122 -26.68 8.50 -12.12
CA PRO A 122 -27.50 8.63 -13.30
C PRO A 122 -27.74 7.26 -13.95
N GLU A 123 -29.01 6.99 -14.19
CA GLU A 123 -29.54 5.87 -14.97
C GLU A 123 -28.97 5.83 -16.40
N LYS A 124 -29.02 4.61 -16.94
CA LYS A 124 -28.73 4.20 -18.32
C LYS A 124 -29.12 5.24 -19.39
N MET A 125 -28.32 5.31 -20.45
CA MET A 125 -28.77 4.96 -21.80
C MET A 125 -27.70 4.09 -22.47
#